data_AF-A0A1G1GBK7-F1
#
_entry.id   AF-A0A1G1GBK7-F1
#
_cell.length_a   1.000
_cell.length_b   1.000
_cell.length_c   1.000
_cell.angle_alpha   90.00
_cell.angle_beta   90.00
_cell.angle_gamma   90.00
#
_symmetry.space_group_name_H-M   'P 1'
#
loop_
_entity.id
_entity.type
_entity.pdbx_description
1 polymer ?
#
loop_
_entity_poly.entity_id
_entity_poly.type
_entity_poly.pdbx_seq_one_letter_code
_entity_poly.pdbx_strand_id
1 'polypeptide(L)'
;MAKKLPGQYVSIERRFKKYLDAAKNLGKVASESGPINAKTSQLIQLAASAAIRSEGSVHSHTRRALEAGAKPEEIYHALILLASTIGFPTVSAALSWADDVMKKRRSTK
;
A
#
# COMPACT_ATOMS: atom_id res chain seq x y z
N MET A 1 -16.38 -11.95 -1.23
CA MET A 1 -17.26 -10.81 -0.88
C MET A 1 -16.58 -9.52 -1.33
N ALA A 2 -17.27 -8.67 -2.11
CA ALA A 2 -16.72 -7.38 -2.53
C ALA A 2 -16.41 -6.53 -1.29
N LYS A 3 -15.16 -6.13 -1.12
CA LYS A 3 -14.68 -5.51 0.12
C LYS A 3 -15.16 -4.06 0.17
N LYS A 4 -15.93 -3.71 1.21
CA LYS A 4 -16.48 -2.37 1.43
C LYS A 4 -15.34 -1.35 1.51
N LEU A 5 -15.35 -0.36 0.60
CA LEU A 5 -14.39 0.74 0.61
C LEU A 5 -14.52 1.55 1.92
N PRO A 6 -13.43 2.18 2.41
CA PRO A 6 -13.51 3.05 3.59
C PRO A 6 -14.55 4.14 3.40
N GLY A 7 -15.36 4.43 4.42
CA GLY A 7 -16.46 5.40 4.31
C GLY A 7 -16.00 6.78 3.84
N GLN A 8 -14.82 7.20 4.25
CA GLN A 8 -14.22 8.47 3.80
C GLN A 8 -13.91 8.48 2.30
N TYR A 9 -13.44 7.36 1.74
CA TYR A 9 -13.20 7.24 0.30
C TYR A 9 -14.49 7.41 -0.50
N VAL A 10 -15.56 6.72 -0.08
CA VAL A 10 -16.89 6.82 -0.70
C VAL A 10 -17.44 8.25 -0.62
N SER A 11 -17.24 8.93 0.51
CA SER A 11 -17.64 10.34 0.68
C SER A 11 -16.91 11.27 -0.29
N ILE A 12 -15.60 11.09 -0.47
CA ILE A 12 -14.78 11.85 -1.42
C ILE A 12 -15.23 11.58 -2.85
N GLU A 13 -15.46 10.32 -3.22
CA GLU A 13 -15.94 9.95 -4.56
C GLU A 13 -17.27 10.63 -4.92
N ARG A 14 -18.20 10.69 -3.96
CA ARG A 14 -19.49 11.36 -4.14
C ARG A 14 -19.36 12.87 -4.25
N ARG A 15 -18.53 13.51 -3.41
CA ARG A 15 -18.40 14.98 -3.33
C ARG A 15 -17.50 15.56 -4.43
N PHE A 16 -16.48 14.82 -4.83
CA PHE A 16 -15.39 15.30 -5.66
C PHE A 16 -15.03 14.30 -6.77
N LYS A 17 -16.04 13.77 -7.47
CA LYS A 17 -15.88 12.73 -8.50
C LYS A 17 -14.78 13.05 -9.52
N LYS A 18 -14.83 14.24 -10.15
CA LYS A 18 -13.84 14.67 -11.16
C LYS A 18 -12.40 14.67 -10.61
N TYR A 19 -12.22 15.12 -9.37
CA TYR A 19 -10.91 15.11 -8.70
C TYR A 19 -10.41 13.69 -8.48
N LEU A 20 -11.27 12.80 -7.96
CA LEU A 20 -10.90 11.42 -7.72
C LEU A 20 -10.59 10.68 -9.04
N ASP A 21 -11.36 10.93 -10.10
CA ASP A 21 -11.12 10.36 -11.42
C ASP A 21 -9.78 10.83 -12.01
N ALA A 22 -9.45 12.12 -11.86
CA ALA A 22 -8.15 12.66 -12.25
C ALA A 22 -7.00 12.03 -11.45
N ALA A 23 -7.14 11.89 -10.13
CA ALA A 23 -6.14 11.26 -9.27
C ALA A 23 -5.93 9.77 -9.60
N LYS A 24 -7.01 9.03 -9.87
CA LYS A 24 -6.96 7.63 -10.34
C LYS A 24 -6.22 7.55 -11.69
N ASN A 25 -6.54 8.44 -12.62
CA ASN A 25 -5.89 8.47 -13.93
C ASN A 25 -4.39 8.76 -13.82
N LEU A 26 -4.00 9.74 -13.00
CA LEU A 26 -2.59 10.02 -12.71
C LEU A 26 -1.86 8.77 -12.20
N GLY A 27 -2.45 8.07 -11.21
CA GLY A 27 -1.86 6.84 -10.67
C GLY A 27 -1.71 5.73 -11.73
N LYS A 28 -2.70 5.58 -12.61
CA LYS A 28 -2.64 4.61 -13.73
C LYS A 28 -1.51 4.96 -14.69
N VAL A 29 -1.52 6.18 -15.24
CA VAL A 29 -0.52 6.63 -16.22
C VAL A 29 0.88 6.53 -15.64
N ALA A 30 1.10 6.99 -14.40
CA ALA A 30 2.39 6.87 -13.73
C ALA A 30 2.87 5.42 -13.62
N SER A 31 1.98 4.47 -13.32
CA SER A 31 2.34 3.04 -13.24
C SER A 31 2.66 2.38 -14.58
N GLU A 32 2.15 2.94 -15.68
CA GLU A 32 2.37 2.44 -17.05
C GLU A 32 3.56 3.13 -17.76
N SER A 33 4.09 4.21 -17.17
CA SER A 33 5.09 5.08 -17.81
C SER A 33 6.55 4.66 -17.57
N GLY A 34 6.83 3.41 -17.22
CA GLY A 34 8.20 2.99 -16.91
C GLY A 34 8.41 1.48 -16.85
N PRO A 35 9.67 1.03 -16.69
CA PRO A 35 10.04 -0.38 -16.77
C PRO A 35 9.77 -1.17 -15.49
N ILE A 36 9.30 -0.51 -14.41
CA ILE A 36 9.11 -1.14 -13.10
C ILE A 36 7.80 -1.92 -13.10
N ASN A 37 7.89 -3.24 -12.92
CA ASN A 37 6.72 -4.11 -12.86
C ASN A 37 5.78 -3.78 -11.67
N ALA A 38 4.56 -4.32 -11.72
CA ALA A 38 3.53 -4.05 -10.73
C ALA A 38 3.95 -4.39 -9.30
N LYS A 39 4.60 -5.55 -9.07
CA LYS A 39 5.06 -5.98 -7.75
C LYS A 39 6.05 -4.97 -7.15
N THR A 40 7.11 -4.69 -7.89
CA THR A 40 8.16 -3.76 -7.45
C THR A 40 7.60 -2.36 -7.24
N SER A 41 6.71 -1.89 -8.12
CA SER A 41 6.04 -0.59 -7.98
C SER A 41 5.23 -0.49 -6.68
N GLN A 42 4.54 -1.55 -6.24
CA GLN A 42 3.83 -1.55 -4.97
C GLN A 42 4.77 -1.59 -3.76
N LEU A 43 5.90 -2.31 -3.83
CA LEU A 43 6.90 -2.32 -2.77
C LEU A 43 7.57 -0.94 -2.59
N ILE A 44 7.84 -0.23 -3.69
CA ILE A 44 8.36 1.15 -3.64
C ILE A 44 7.35 2.08 -2.96
N GLN A 45 6.07 2.00 -3.35
CA GLN A 45 5.03 2.84 -2.75
C GLN A 45 4.74 2.47 -1.29
N LEU A 46 4.89 1.19 -0.91
CA LEU A 46 4.85 0.74 0.47
C LEU A 46 5.97 1.38 1.29
N ALA A 47 7.20 1.38 0.78
CA ALA A 47 8.33 2.01 1.45
C ALA A 47 8.13 3.51 1.65
N ALA A 48 7.64 4.22 0.62
CA ALA A 48 7.28 5.64 0.73
C ALA A 48 6.16 5.87 1.76
N SER A 49 5.15 4.99 1.78
CA SER A 49 4.04 5.06 2.76
C SER A 49 4.53 4.90 4.20
N ALA A 50 5.48 4.00 4.43
CA ALA A 50 6.12 3.81 5.73
C ALA A 50 6.91 5.06 6.13
N ALA A 51 7.69 5.63 5.21
CA ALA A 51 8.49 6.82 5.46
C ALA A 51 7.63 8.04 5.86
N ILE A 52 6.45 8.21 5.27
CA ILE A 52 5.51 9.29 5.64
C ILE A 52 4.53 8.90 6.76
N ARG A 53 4.73 7.74 7.40
CA ARG A 53 3.90 7.20 8.50
C ARG A 53 2.40 7.13 8.17
N SER A 54 2.06 6.79 6.93
CA SER A 54 0.67 6.71 6.48
C SER A 54 0.14 5.28 6.60
N GLU A 55 -0.46 4.94 7.75
CA GLU A 55 -1.01 3.60 8.04
C GLU A 55 -1.99 3.12 6.95
N GLY A 56 -2.95 3.96 6.55
CA GLY A 56 -3.91 3.61 5.49
C GLY A 56 -3.25 3.28 4.16
N SER A 57 -2.16 3.97 3.82
CA SER A 57 -1.38 3.72 2.61
C SER A 57 -0.53 2.46 2.74
N VAL A 58 0.06 2.20 3.91
CA VAL A 58 0.75 0.93 4.20
C VAL A 58 -0.20 -0.25 4.07
N HIS A 59 -1.43 -0.14 4.58
CA HIS A 59 -2.48 -1.15 4.39
C HIS A 59 -2.86 -1.37 2.93
N SER A 60 -2.94 -0.29 2.14
CA SER A 60 -3.28 -0.33 0.72
C SER A 60 -2.17 -1.00 -0.10
N HIS A 61 -0.93 -0.52 0.03
CA HIS A 61 0.21 -1.02 -0.74
C HIS A 61 0.66 -2.42 -0.33
N THR A 62 0.54 -2.79 0.95
CA THR A 62 0.73 -4.19 1.37
C THR A 62 -0.26 -5.12 0.64
N ARG A 63 -1.54 -4.76 0.59
CA ARG A 63 -2.58 -5.57 -0.09
C ARG A 63 -2.33 -5.68 -1.59
N ARG A 64 -2.05 -4.54 -2.24
CA ARG A 64 -1.80 -4.48 -3.68
C ARG A 64 -0.50 -5.18 -4.08
N ALA A 65 0.53 -5.14 -3.23
CA ALA A 65 1.76 -5.91 -3.44
C ALA A 65 1.47 -7.42 -3.42
N LEU A 66 0.69 -7.91 -2.44
CA LEU A 66 0.26 -9.31 -2.38
C LEU A 66 -0.60 -9.72 -3.59
N GLU A 67 -1.48 -8.83 -4.06
CA GLU A 67 -2.29 -9.03 -5.27
C GLU A 67 -1.42 -9.07 -6.54
N ALA A 68 -0.33 -8.30 -6.57
CA ALA A 68 0.67 -8.32 -7.62
C ALA A 68 1.69 -9.48 -7.51
N GLY A 69 1.48 -10.42 -6.58
CA GLY A 69 2.30 -11.61 -6.43
C GLY A 69 3.52 -11.46 -5.51
N ALA A 70 3.61 -10.39 -4.72
CA ALA A 70 4.62 -10.32 -3.66
C ALA A 70 4.36 -11.39 -2.60
N LYS A 71 5.45 -12.01 -2.13
CA LYS A 71 5.42 -12.88 -0.96
C LYS A 71 5.50 -12.05 0.33
N PRO A 72 4.94 -12.51 1.47
CA PRO A 72 5.07 -11.83 2.76
C PRO A 72 6.51 -11.46 3.11
N GLU A 73 7.46 -12.34 2.80
CA GLU A 73 8.88 -12.16 3.08
C GLU A 73 9.47 -10.97 2.28
N GLU A 74 9.01 -10.74 1.05
CA GLU A 74 9.42 -9.58 0.24
C GLU A 74 8.91 -8.26 0.84
N ILE A 75 7.70 -8.27 1.43
CA ILE A 75 7.10 -7.11 2.09
C ILE A 75 7.85 -6.78 3.39
N TYR A 76 8.11 -7.79 4.23
CA TYR A 76 8.91 -7.60 5.44
C TYR A 76 10.30 -7.08 5.09
N HIS A 77 10.96 -7.67 4.09
CA HIS A 77 12.29 -7.24 3.66
C HIS A 77 12.28 -5.78 3.17
N ALA A 78 11.32 -5.39 2.34
CA ALA A 78 11.19 -4.01 1.86
C ALA A 78 11.05 -2.98 2.99
N LEU A 79 10.38 -3.35 4.09
CA LEU A 79 10.21 -2.47 5.25
C LEU A 79 11.46 -2.40 6.13
N ILE A 80 12.12 -3.53 6.41
CA ILE A 80 13.32 -3.52 7.27
C ILE A 80 14.54 -2.87 6.61
N LEU A 81 14.61 -2.86 5.27
CA LEU A 81 15.64 -2.13 4.52
C LEU A 81 15.64 -0.62 4.83
N LEU A 82 14.54 -0.09 5.36
CA LEU A 82 14.40 1.33 5.69
C LEU A 82 14.95 1.68 7.08
N ALA A 83 15.40 0.71 7.88
CA ALA A 83 15.77 0.94 9.29
C ALA A 83 16.82 2.05 9.48
N SER A 84 17.83 2.11 8.60
CA SER A 84 18.87 3.15 8.63
C SER A 84 18.40 4.50 8.08
N THR A 85 17.28 4.54 7.35
CA THR A 85 16.74 5.75 6.71
C THR A 85 15.67 6.43 7.56
N ILE A 86 14.76 5.66 8.15
CA ILE A 86 13.58 6.19 8.87
C ILE A 86 13.52 5.77 10.35
N GLY A 87 14.52 5.02 10.82
CA GLY A 87 14.65 4.58 12.20
C GLY A 87 13.77 3.39 12.57
N PHE A 88 14.19 2.65 13.60
CA PHE A 88 13.49 1.47 14.09
C PHE A 88 12.02 1.71 14.47
N PRO A 89 11.62 2.80 15.19
CA PRO A 89 10.23 2.99 15.59
C PRO A 89 9.27 3.11 14.39
N THR A 90 9.70 3.75 13.30
CA THR A 90 8.88 3.89 12.09
C THR A 90 8.77 2.57 11.34
N VAL A 91 9.86 1.82 11.22
CA VAL A 91 9.85 0.47 10.62
C VAL A 91 8.96 -0.47 11.43
N SER A 92 9.09 -0.47 12.76
CA SER A 92 8.30 -1.31 13.66
C SER A 92 6.79 -1.06 13.50
N ALA A 93 6.37 0.21 13.42
CA ALA A 93 4.98 0.56 13.14
C ALA A 93 4.52 0.05 11.77
N ALA A 94 5.34 0.25 10.72
CA ALA A 94 5.01 -0.20 9.37
C ALA A 94 4.87 -1.72 9.27
N LEU A 95 5.72 -2.49 9.97
CA LEU A 95 5.60 -3.94 10.08
C LEU A 95 4.29 -4.34 10.75
N SER A 96 3.90 -3.67 11.85
CA SER A 96 2.63 -3.93 12.53
C SER A 96 1.42 -3.70 11.61
N TRP A 97 1.41 -2.62 10.84
CA TRP A 97 0.33 -2.34 9.89
C TRP A 97 0.31 -3.32 8.71
N ALA A 98 1.48 -3.72 8.20
CA ALA A 98 1.54 -4.75 7.16
C ALA A 98 0.96 -6.09 7.67
N ASP A 99 1.27 -6.44 8.92
CA ASP A 99 0.72 -7.61 9.62
C ASP A 99 -0.81 -7.58 9.71
N ASP A 100 -1.42 -6.42 9.98
CA ASP A 100 -2.88 -6.28 10.02
C ASP A 100 -3.56 -6.69 8.71
N VAL A 101 -2.85 -6.54 7.57
CA VAL A 101 -3.32 -6.99 6.26
C VAL A 101 -3.10 -8.48 6.06
N MET A 102 -1.92 -8.99 6.42
CA MET A 102 -1.51 -10.37 6.17
C MET A 102 -2.23 -11.37 7.10
N LYS A 103 -2.41 -11.01 8.38
CA LYS A 103 -3.16 -11.82 9.36
C LYS A 103 -4.63 -11.95 8.97
N LYS A 104 -5.27 -10.87 8.50
CA LYS A 104 -6.66 -10.89 7.99
C LYS A 104 -6.82 -11.81 6.77
N ARG A 105 -5.78 -12.00 5.95
CA ARG A 105 -5.80 -12.92 4.80
C ARG A 105 -5.67 -14.38 5.20
N ARG A 106 -5.00 -14.69 6.32
CA ARG A 106 -4.85 -16.05 6.85
C ARG A 106 -6.14 -16.59 7.47
N SER A 107 -6.97 -15.74 8.08
CA SER A 107 -8.24 -16.16 8.68
C SER A 107 -9.40 -16.33 7.68
N THR A 108 -9.17 -16.05 6.39
CA THR A 108 -10.17 -16.17 5.31
C THR A 108 -9.83 -17.26 4.29
N LYS A 109 -8.76 -18.03 4.54
CA LYS A 109 -8.50 -19.32 3.90
C LYS A 109 -8.98 -20.42 4.83
#